data_AF-A0A2W6ULY8-F1
#
_entry.id   AF-A0A2W6ULY8-F1
#
_cell.length_a   1.000
_cell.length_b   1.000
_cell.length_c   1.000
_cell.angle_alpha   90.00
_cell.angle_beta   90.00
_cell.angle_gamma   90.00
#
_symmetry.space_group_name_H-M   'P 1'
#
loop_
_entity.id
_entity.type
_entity.pdbx_description
1 polymer ?
#
loop_
_entity_poly.entity_id
_entity_poly.type
_entity_poly.pdbx_seq_one_letter_code
_entity_poly.pdbx_strand_id
1 'polypeptide(L)'
;MADTTTAPLADNNDALDPLGDADEGLAKNRAKVGSARPSSLLYTYGPGAIMDLPNFSVMPAGLDDWEPIWKRREVVPTILEPRLLNVVRLHLGPQVDALRPFPWQPKKGSTSTDGSDLGLPARVFPQWFRCTGCDYLGPLTRFTYTNTHPFRPDLAQFTHKPCPGRGGRGRREGSPAVPAQHLLTCTNGHLDEFPYTLWVHRGQKCPNAENPDLKMRDANVGKSVGSTIICQSCNATRGMAEAQGGKGRLKLPQTCRGRHPHLGAFFPGCKAQPALIMMGASNLWFPSTQSIIVMPRSDAEQKEALADHLRVELGIDQIRQFADQIAVIR
;
A
#
# COMPACT_ATOMS: atom_id res chain seq x y z
N MET A 1 -2.22 21.14 7.04
CA MET A 1 -1.91 21.09 8.49
C MET A 1 -0.48 20.60 8.59
N ALA A 2 0.45 21.43 9.03
CA ALA A 2 1.85 21.07 9.10
C ALA A 2 2.07 20.05 10.22
N ASP A 3 2.32 18.80 9.84
CA ASP A 3 2.87 17.82 10.76
C ASP A 3 4.21 18.38 11.25
N THR A 4 4.36 18.52 12.57
CA THR A 4 5.62 18.91 13.18
C THR A 4 6.58 17.76 12.89
N THR A 5 7.59 18.00 12.06
CA THR A 5 8.49 16.99 11.48
C THR A 5 9.36 16.32 12.54
N THR A 6 8.79 15.37 13.26
CA THR A 6 9.52 14.24 13.82
C THR A 6 9.99 13.39 12.64
N ALA A 7 11.28 13.02 12.63
CA ALA A 7 11.83 12.20 11.57
C ALA A 7 11.02 10.90 11.40
N PRO A 8 10.71 10.48 10.15
CA PRO A 8 9.97 9.23 9.92
C PRO A 8 10.77 8.04 10.46
N LEU A 9 10.09 7.15 11.17
CA LEU A 9 10.63 5.88 11.61
C LEU A 9 10.26 4.82 10.57
N ALA A 10 11.23 4.05 10.09
CA ALA A 10 10.97 2.97 9.14
C ALA A 10 10.09 1.87 9.78
N ASP A 11 9.07 1.42 9.05
CA ASP A 11 8.27 0.25 9.38
C ASP A 11 8.98 -0.99 8.83
N ASN A 12 9.81 -1.64 9.66
CA ASN A 12 10.50 -2.90 9.36
C ASN A 12 11.20 -2.96 7.98
N ASN A 13 11.97 -1.91 7.68
CA ASN A 13 13.25 -1.88 6.97
C ASN A 13 13.61 -2.88 5.84
N ASP A 14 12.65 -3.38 5.06
CA ASP A 14 12.96 -3.95 3.75
C ASP A 14 12.67 -2.90 2.67
N ALA A 15 13.71 -2.49 1.93
CA ALA A 15 13.52 -1.71 0.72
C ALA A 15 12.56 -2.49 -0.18
N LEU A 16 11.48 -1.83 -0.63
CA LEU A 16 10.48 -2.48 -1.48
C LEU A 16 11.07 -2.68 -2.87
N ASP A 17 11.79 -3.79 -3.06
CA ASP A 17 12.27 -4.23 -4.36
C ASP A 17 11.52 -5.49 -4.80
N PRO A 18 10.39 -5.34 -5.51
CA PRO A 18 9.58 -6.47 -5.95
C PRO A 18 10.31 -7.37 -6.97
N LEU A 19 11.45 -6.92 -7.52
CA LEU A 19 12.19 -7.64 -8.57
C LEU A 19 13.57 -8.13 -8.10
N GLY A 20 14.04 -7.74 -6.91
CA GLY A 20 15.36 -8.12 -6.40
C GLY A 20 15.60 -9.64 -6.43
N ASP A 21 14.66 -10.43 -5.92
CA ASP A 21 14.73 -11.90 -5.96
C ASP A 21 14.85 -12.45 -7.39
N ALA A 22 14.22 -11.79 -8.36
CA ALA A 22 14.23 -12.22 -9.76
C ALA A 22 15.56 -11.87 -10.43
N ASP A 23 16.11 -10.71 -10.11
CA ASP A 23 17.41 -10.26 -10.61
C ASP A 23 18.57 -11.13 -10.07
N GLU A 24 18.45 -11.59 -8.82
CA GLU A 24 19.41 -12.52 -8.19
C GLU A 24 19.21 -13.98 -8.64
N GLY A 25 18.20 -14.27 -9.46
CA GLY A 25 17.87 -15.63 -9.92
C GLY A 25 17.33 -16.55 -8.83
N LEU A 26 16.92 -15.99 -7.69
CA LEU A 26 16.41 -16.71 -6.51
C LEU A 26 14.87 -16.79 -6.47
N ALA A 27 14.18 -16.14 -7.41
CA ALA A 27 12.72 -16.04 -7.43
C ALA A 27 12.01 -17.39 -7.58
N LYS A 28 11.52 -17.91 -6.45
CA LYS A 28 10.58 -19.04 -6.40
C LYS A 28 9.15 -18.63 -6.80
N ASN A 29 8.83 -17.35 -6.62
CA ASN A 29 7.52 -16.77 -6.90
C ASN A 29 7.66 -15.62 -7.90
N ARG A 30 6.62 -15.39 -8.70
CA ARG A 30 6.56 -14.27 -9.63
C ARG A 30 6.22 -12.97 -8.88
N ALA A 31 6.88 -11.88 -9.26
CA ALA A 31 6.62 -10.55 -8.71
C ALA A 31 5.24 -9.99 -9.08
N LYS A 32 4.75 -10.31 -10.29
CA LYS A 32 3.46 -9.82 -10.76
C LYS A 32 2.31 -10.60 -10.11
N VAL A 33 1.49 -9.87 -9.35
CA VAL A 33 0.35 -10.42 -8.60
C VAL A 33 -1.01 -9.99 -9.13
N GLY A 34 -1.05 -9.05 -10.08
CA GLY A 34 -2.31 -8.57 -10.64
C GLY A 34 -2.11 -7.53 -11.73
N SER A 35 -3.22 -6.90 -12.12
CA SER A 35 -3.26 -5.80 -13.08
C SER A 35 -4.48 -4.92 -12.83
N ALA A 36 -4.32 -3.61 -12.98
CA ALA A 36 -5.40 -2.63 -12.94
C ALA A 36 -5.45 -1.83 -14.23
N ARG A 37 -6.63 -1.29 -14.56
CA ARG A 37 -6.74 -0.27 -15.61
C ARG A 37 -6.13 1.05 -15.11
N PRO A 38 -5.42 1.83 -15.94
CA PRO A 38 -4.82 3.10 -15.53
C PRO A 38 -5.81 4.08 -14.89
N SER A 39 -7.04 4.16 -15.40
CA SER A 39 -8.09 5.01 -14.82
C SER A 39 -8.44 4.59 -13.39
N SER A 40 -8.51 3.29 -13.10
CA SER A 40 -8.78 2.80 -11.75
C SER A 40 -7.67 3.18 -10.77
N LEU A 41 -6.43 3.27 -11.22
CA LEU A 41 -5.28 3.69 -10.39
C LEU A 41 -5.34 5.19 -10.05
N LEU A 42 -5.93 6.02 -10.92
CA LEU A 42 -6.13 7.45 -10.65
C LEU A 42 -7.29 7.71 -9.69
N TYR A 43 -8.41 7.01 -9.87
CA TYR A 43 -9.66 7.34 -9.19
C TYR A 43 -10.00 6.46 -7.99
N THR A 44 -9.40 5.27 -7.85
CA THR A 44 -9.85 4.28 -6.86
C THR A 44 -8.69 3.61 -6.11
N TYR A 45 -7.62 3.25 -6.81
CA TYR A 45 -6.52 2.44 -6.30
C TYR A 45 -5.17 3.16 -6.45
N GLY A 46 -5.10 4.42 -6.02
CA GLY A 46 -3.85 5.18 -5.99
C GLY A 46 -2.92 4.76 -4.85
N PRO A 47 -1.76 5.43 -4.69
CA PRO A 47 -0.89 5.23 -3.53
C PRO A 47 -1.66 5.35 -2.21
N GLY A 48 -1.48 4.36 -1.33
CA GLY A 48 -2.19 4.31 -0.05
C GLY A 48 -3.61 3.76 -0.08
N ALA A 49 -4.19 3.51 -1.26
CA ALA A 49 -5.48 2.83 -1.37
C ALA A 49 -5.32 1.31 -1.16
N ILE A 50 -6.36 0.65 -0.65
CA ILE A 50 -6.42 -0.82 -0.64
C ILE A 50 -7.02 -1.29 -1.96
N MET A 51 -6.27 -2.11 -2.68
CA MET A 51 -6.70 -2.77 -3.91
C MET A 51 -6.90 -4.27 -3.63
N ASP A 52 -8.14 -4.73 -3.79
CA ASP A 52 -8.48 -6.14 -3.60
C ASP A 52 -8.13 -6.96 -4.85
N LEU A 53 -7.22 -7.92 -4.70
CA LEU A 53 -6.96 -8.98 -5.67
C LEU A 53 -7.81 -10.22 -5.31
N PRO A 54 -7.92 -11.22 -6.19
CA PRO A 54 -8.82 -12.37 -5.95
C PRO A 54 -8.62 -13.10 -4.61
N ASN A 55 -7.38 -13.20 -4.10
CA ASN A 55 -7.08 -13.98 -2.88
C ASN A 55 -6.55 -13.13 -1.71
N PHE A 56 -6.08 -11.90 -1.95
CA PHE A 56 -5.54 -11.01 -0.92
C PHE A 56 -5.56 -9.56 -1.41
N SER A 57 -5.31 -8.62 -0.50
CA SER A 57 -5.31 -7.20 -0.83
C SER A 57 -3.90 -6.64 -0.82
N VAL A 58 -3.67 -5.65 -1.69
CA VAL A 58 -2.40 -4.95 -1.80
C VAL A 58 -2.63 -3.45 -1.68
N MET A 59 -1.59 -2.73 -1.29
CA MET A 59 -1.57 -1.28 -1.23
C MET A 59 -0.48 -0.76 -2.16
N PRO A 60 -0.82 0.00 -3.21
CA PRO A 60 0.16 0.66 -4.05
C PRO A 60 1.06 1.57 -3.21
N ALA A 61 2.36 1.44 -3.45
CA ALA A 61 3.39 2.12 -2.69
C ALA A 61 3.53 3.60 -3.09
N GLY A 62 4.23 4.36 -2.25
CA GLY A 62 4.56 5.76 -2.50
C GLY A 62 5.41 5.96 -3.76
N LEU A 63 5.49 7.21 -4.21
CA LEU A 63 6.19 7.56 -5.45
C LEU A 63 7.70 7.29 -5.36
N ASP A 64 8.30 7.39 -4.18
CA ASP A 64 9.72 7.08 -3.97
C ASP A 64 10.05 5.61 -4.29
N ASP A 65 9.12 4.70 -4.01
CA ASP A 65 9.27 3.28 -4.32
C ASP A 65 9.16 3.00 -5.84
N TRP A 66 8.74 3.98 -6.65
CA TRP A 66 8.67 3.83 -8.11
C TRP A 66 10.02 4.14 -8.77
N GLU A 67 10.89 4.88 -8.09
CA GLU A 67 12.18 5.31 -8.62
C GLU A 67 13.11 4.13 -8.98
N PRO A 68 13.24 3.05 -8.17
CA PRO A 68 14.00 1.87 -8.55
C PRO A 68 13.48 1.19 -9.83
N ILE A 69 12.17 1.25 -10.10
CA ILE A 69 11.57 0.71 -11.31
C ILE A 69 11.93 1.59 -12.51
N TRP A 70 11.88 2.91 -12.35
CA TRP A 70 12.27 3.86 -13.39
C TRP A 70 13.76 3.80 -13.73
N LYS A 71 14.63 3.59 -12.74
CA LYS A 71 16.09 3.42 -12.94
C LYS A 71 16.47 2.24 -13.83
N ARG A 72 15.56 1.28 -14.04
CA ARG A 72 15.75 0.15 -14.98
C ARG A 72 15.56 0.56 -16.44
N ARG A 73 15.19 1.81 -16.72
CA ARG A 73 14.96 2.36 -18.05
C ARG A 73 16.01 3.41 -18.39
N GLU A 74 16.41 3.41 -19.65
CA GLU A 74 17.31 4.44 -20.20
C GLU A 74 16.65 5.83 -20.18
N VAL A 75 15.34 5.89 -20.38
CA VAL A 75 14.57 7.13 -20.41
C VAL A 75 13.36 7.01 -19.49
N VAL A 76 13.22 7.97 -18.58
CA VAL A 76 12.05 8.12 -17.70
C VAL A 76 11.04 9.05 -18.37
N PRO A 77 9.84 8.57 -18.73
CA PRO A 77 8.84 9.39 -19.39
C PRO A 77 8.30 10.47 -18.45
N THR A 78 8.06 11.66 -19.01
CA THR A 78 7.47 12.80 -18.30
C THR A 78 6.26 13.33 -19.05
N ILE A 79 5.30 13.88 -18.31
CA ILE A 79 4.09 14.51 -18.84
C ILE A 79 4.36 16.01 -18.89
N LEU A 80 4.63 16.52 -20.09
CA LEU A 80 4.96 17.92 -20.34
C LEU A 80 3.69 18.74 -20.56
N GLU A 81 3.09 19.22 -19.48
CA GLU A 81 1.96 20.15 -19.54
C GLU A 81 2.08 21.23 -18.44
N PRO A 82 2.63 22.41 -18.77
CA PRO A 82 2.94 23.47 -17.79
C PRO A 82 1.74 23.92 -16.96
N ARG A 83 0.56 24.02 -17.58
CA ARG A 83 -0.67 24.45 -16.91
C ARG A 83 -1.09 23.45 -15.82
N LEU A 84 -1.01 22.16 -16.13
CA LEU A 84 -1.32 21.10 -15.17
C LEU A 84 -0.31 21.11 -14.03
N LEU A 85 0.99 21.23 -14.36
CA LEU A 85 2.06 21.32 -13.37
C LEU A 85 1.88 22.52 -12.44
N ASN A 86 1.52 23.69 -12.98
CA ASN A 86 1.25 24.89 -12.19
C ASN A 86 0.05 24.69 -11.24
N VAL A 87 -1.04 24.08 -11.71
CA VAL A 87 -2.19 23.76 -10.85
C VAL A 87 -1.78 22.80 -9.72
N VAL A 88 -0.98 21.78 -10.01
CA VAL A 88 -0.46 20.86 -8.99
C VAL A 88 0.44 21.59 -7.99
N ARG A 89 1.32 22.48 -8.46
CA ARG A 89 2.20 23.31 -7.62
C ARG A 89 1.43 24.29 -6.73
N LEU A 90 0.26 24.78 -7.15
CA LEU A 90 -0.60 25.61 -6.29
C LEU A 90 -1.13 24.82 -5.08
N HIS A 91 -1.40 23.52 -5.25
CA HIS A 91 -1.93 22.67 -4.18
C HIS A 91 -0.85 22.05 -3.29
N LEU A 92 0.23 21.53 -3.88
CA LEU A 92 1.26 20.79 -3.17
C LEU A 92 2.49 21.66 -2.83
N GLY A 93 2.76 22.68 -3.63
CA GLY A 93 3.90 23.58 -3.50
C GLY A 93 4.91 23.47 -4.65
N PRO A 94 5.93 24.35 -4.67
CA PRO A 94 6.89 24.46 -5.77
C PRO A 94 7.88 23.29 -5.86
N GLN A 95 7.92 22.39 -4.86
CA GLN A 95 8.80 21.22 -4.83
C GLN A 95 8.44 20.14 -5.87
N VAL A 96 7.29 20.27 -6.56
CA VAL A 96 6.92 19.35 -7.63
C VAL A 96 7.63 19.76 -8.91
N ASP A 97 8.65 19.02 -9.31
CA ASP A 97 9.45 19.34 -10.50
C ASP A 97 8.79 18.91 -11.79
N ALA A 98 8.22 17.69 -11.83
CA ALA A 98 7.67 17.09 -13.02
C ALA A 98 6.50 16.16 -12.72
N LEU A 99 5.65 15.94 -13.73
CA LEU A 99 4.61 14.93 -13.71
C LEU A 99 5.11 13.69 -14.46
N ARG A 100 4.88 12.50 -13.90
CA ARG A 100 5.26 11.21 -14.52
C ARG A 100 4.02 10.32 -14.67
N PRO A 101 3.93 9.51 -15.73
CA PRO A 101 2.89 8.49 -15.83
C PRO A 101 3.19 7.35 -14.84
N PHE A 102 2.26 6.41 -14.70
CA PHE A 102 2.53 5.16 -14.00
C PHE A 102 3.62 4.35 -14.74
N PRO A 103 4.47 3.58 -14.03
CA PRO A 103 5.42 2.66 -14.66
C PRO A 103 4.69 1.60 -15.48
N TRP A 104 4.63 1.84 -16.79
CA TRP A 104 3.94 0.98 -17.74
C TRP A 104 4.50 1.20 -19.15
N GLN A 105 4.57 0.12 -19.94
CA GLN A 105 4.83 0.21 -21.36
C GLN A 105 4.00 -0.80 -22.15
N PRO A 106 3.64 -0.49 -23.40
CA PRO A 106 2.96 -1.43 -24.27
C PRO A 106 3.90 -2.60 -24.60
N LYS A 107 3.35 -3.81 -24.67
CA LYS A 107 4.08 -4.97 -25.17
C LYS A 107 4.26 -4.85 -26.67
N LYS A 108 5.50 -5.01 -27.15
CA LYS A 108 5.82 -5.00 -28.60
C LYS A 108 5.30 -6.24 -29.35
N GLY A 109 4.91 -7.30 -28.64
CA GLY A 109 4.34 -8.53 -29.19
C GLY A 109 3.83 -9.48 -28.10
N SER A 110 3.13 -10.56 -28.47
CA SER A 110 2.52 -11.49 -27.49
C SER A 110 3.55 -12.30 -26.69
N THR A 111 4.70 -12.60 -27.29
CA THR A 111 5.81 -13.36 -26.70
C THR A 111 6.87 -12.46 -26.06
N SER A 112 6.77 -11.14 -26.21
CA SER A 112 7.74 -10.22 -25.65
C SER A 112 7.60 -10.12 -24.12
N THR A 113 8.74 -10.22 -23.45
CA THR A 113 8.91 -9.98 -22.01
C THR A 113 9.13 -8.50 -21.68
N ASP A 114 9.20 -7.64 -22.70
CA ASP A 114 9.40 -6.20 -22.53
C ASP A 114 8.30 -5.63 -21.63
N GLY A 115 8.70 -5.05 -20.50
CA GLY A 115 7.80 -4.35 -19.59
C GLY A 115 7.13 -5.26 -18.58
N SER A 116 7.55 -6.52 -18.50
CA SER A 116 7.14 -7.43 -17.42
C SER A 116 7.69 -7.00 -16.05
N ASP A 117 8.79 -6.27 -16.07
CA ASP A 117 9.46 -5.58 -14.96
C ASP A 117 8.88 -4.19 -14.68
N LEU A 118 8.04 -3.64 -15.57
CA LEU A 118 7.29 -2.42 -15.30
C LEU A 118 5.96 -2.75 -14.64
N GLY A 119 5.77 -2.16 -13.47
CA GLY A 119 4.53 -2.25 -12.72
C GLY A 119 4.54 -1.27 -11.57
N LEU A 120 3.39 -1.15 -10.91
CA LEU A 120 3.32 -0.39 -9.68
C LEU A 120 3.81 -1.27 -8.52
N PRO A 121 4.82 -0.81 -7.76
CA PRO A 121 5.23 -1.51 -6.57
C PRO A 121 4.09 -1.41 -5.56
N ALA A 122 3.81 -2.52 -4.89
CA ALA A 122 2.73 -2.60 -3.94
C ALA A 122 3.14 -3.49 -2.77
N ARG A 123 2.67 -3.13 -1.58
CA ARG A 123 2.88 -3.89 -0.35
C ARG A 123 1.65 -4.75 -0.08
N VAL A 124 1.84 -5.95 0.44
CA VAL A 124 0.71 -6.75 0.94
C VAL A 124 0.17 -6.04 2.18
N PHE A 125 -1.10 -5.64 2.13
CA PHE A 125 -1.74 -4.95 3.24
C PHE A 125 -3.20 -5.37 3.35
N PRO A 126 -3.68 -5.70 4.56
CA PRO A 126 -2.94 -5.78 5.83
C PRO A 126 -2.03 -7.01 5.88
N GLN A 127 -1.06 -7.00 6.77
CA GLN A 127 -0.17 -8.11 7.12
C GLN A 127 -0.78 -9.05 8.16
N TRP A 128 -1.99 -8.78 8.67
CA TRP A 128 -2.73 -9.74 9.49
C TRP A 128 -3.66 -10.57 8.61
N PHE A 129 -3.59 -11.88 8.77
CA PHE A 129 -4.37 -12.84 7.97
C PHE A 129 -5.09 -13.83 8.87
N ARG A 130 -6.26 -14.28 8.39
CA ARG A 130 -7.07 -15.32 8.99
C ARG A 130 -7.09 -16.56 8.09
N CYS A 131 -6.78 -17.71 8.66
CA CYS A 131 -6.97 -19.00 7.99
C CYS A 131 -8.45 -19.39 7.96
N THR A 132 -8.98 -19.65 6.76
CA THR A 132 -10.37 -20.12 6.57
C THR A 132 -10.61 -21.54 7.09
N GLY A 133 -9.55 -22.35 7.19
CA GLY A 133 -9.62 -23.76 7.57
C GLY A 133 -9.58 -24.03 9.07
N CYS A 134 -8.84 -23.24 9.86
CA CYS A 134 -8.70 -23.45 11.32
C CYS A 134 -8.96 -22.20 12.18
N ASP A 135 -9.40 -21.10 11.55
CA ASP A 135 -9.65 -19.79 12.17
C ASP A 135 -8.43 -19.11 12.80
N TYR A 136 -7.22 -19.61 12.54
CA TYR A 136 -5.99 -18.98 13.00
C TYR A 136 -5.90 -17.53 12.51
N LEU A 137 -5.60 -16.61 13.39
CA LEU A 137 -5.36 -15.20 13.09
C LEU A 137 -3.93 -14.86 13.52
N GLY A 138 -3.11 -14.38 12.58
CA GLY A 138 -1.70 -14.10 12.84
C GLY A 138 -1.07 -13.20 11.79
N PRO A 139 0.21 -12.86 11.97
CA PRO A 139 0.96 -12.06 11.00
C PRO A 139 1.27 -12.86 9.73
N LEU A 140 1.55 -12.15 8.64
CA LEU A 140 1.79 -12.69 7.30
C LEU A 140 2.90 -13.74 7.26
N THR A 141 3.91 -13.58 8.11
CA THR A 141 5.07 -14.47 8.24
C THR A 141 4.70 -15.91 8.65
N ARG A 142 3.49 -16.13 9.19
CA ARG A 142 2.96 -17.45 9.53
C ARG A 142 2.24 -18.13 8.36
N PHE A 143 2.12 -17.46 7.22
CA PHE A 143 1.46 -17.95 6.01
C PHE A 143 2.48 -18.15 4.88
N THR A 144 2.19 -19.12 4.02
CA THR A 144 3.02 -19.43 2.85
C THR A 144 2.44 -18.73 1.62
N TYR A 145 3.25 -17.86 1.02
CA TYR A 145 2.95 -17.22 -0.26
C TYR A 145 3.27 -18.15 -1.43
N THR A 146 2.36 -18.28 -2.38
CA THR A 146 2.56 -19.03 -3.62
C THR A 146 2.11 -18.20 -4.82
N ASN A 147 3.02 -18.00 -5.78
CA ASN A 147 2.72 -17.42 -7.09
C ASN A 147 3.65 -18.01 -8.15
N THR A 148 3.35 -19.21 -8.61
CA THR A 148 4.21 -19.98 -9.53
C THR A 148 3.75 -19.95 -10.99
N HIS A 149 2.49 -19.58 -11.26
CA HIS A 149 1.94 -19.61 -12.62
C HIS A 149 2.23 -18.32 -13.40
N PRO A 150 2.94 -18.38 -14.55
CA PRO A 150 3.38 -17.20 -15.30
C PRO A 150 2.25 -16.37 -15.92
N PHE A 151 1.18 -17.04 -16.37
CA PHE A 151 0.06 -16.40 -17.08
C PHE A 151 -1.18 -16.22 -16.20
N ARG A 152 -1.10 -16.60 -14.93
CA ARG A 152 -2.22 -16.59 -13.98
C ARG A 152 -1.86 -15.91 -12.67
N PRO A 153 -1.53 -14.61 -12.71
CA PRO A 153 -1.22 -13.85 -11.49
C PRO A 153 -2.42 -13.79 -10.53
N ASP A 154 -3.64 -14.02 -11.03
CA ASP A 154 -4.87 -14.17 -10.24
C ASP A 154 -4.84 -15.35 -9.25
N LEU A 155 -3.97 -16.34 -9.47
CA LEU A 155 -3.79 -17.49 -8.59
C LEU A 155 -2.80 -17.24 -7.45
N ALA A 156 -2.16 -16.06 -7.40
CA ALA A 156 -1.30 -15.68 -6.30
C ALA A 156 -2.11 -15.70 -4.99
N GLN A 157 -1.65 -16.43 -3.98
CA GLN A 157 -2.41 -16.62 -2.74
C GLN A 157 -1.50 -16.85 -1.53
N PHE A 158 -2.07 -16.58 -0.35
CA PHE A 158 -1.51 -16.96 0.93
C PHE A 158 -2.25 -18.18 1.49
N THR A 159 -1.49 -19.18 1.95
CA THR A 159 -2.04 -20.41 2.51
C THR A 159 -1.44 -20.68 3.88
N HIS A 160 -2.24 -21.22 4.79
CA HIS A 160 -1.74 -21.71 6.07
C HIS A 160 -1.28 -23.15 5.90
N LYS A 161 0.03 -23.41 6.07
CA LYS A 161 0.61 -24.74 5.88
C LYS A 161 1.76 -24.97 6.90
N PRO A 162 1.73 -26.06 7.69
CA PRO A 162 0.65 -27.03 7.82
C PRO A 162 -0.57 -26.46 8.56
N CYS A 163 -1.78 -26.68 8.04
CA CYS A 163 -3.02 -26.26 8.69
C CYS A 163 -3.63 -27.41 9.50
N PRO A 164 -3.89 -27.24 10.82
CA PRO A 164 -4.52 -28.28 11.63
C PRO A 164 -6.01 -28.49 11.33
N GLY A 165 -6.65 -27.56 10.59
CA GLY A 165 -8.09 -27.56 10.33
C GLY A 165 -8.95 -27.36 11.59
N ARG A 166 -10.25 -27.10 11.41
CA ARG A 166 -11.22 -27.09 12.51
C ARG A 166 -11.37 -28.51 13.07
N GLY A 167 -11.13 -28.67 14.37
CA GLY A 167 -11.27 -29.96 15.05
C GLY A 167 -10.28 -31.04 14.57
N GLY A 168 -9.09 -30.65 14.09
CA GLY A 168 -8.07 -31.61 13.64
C GLY A 168 -8.28 -32.14 12.21
N ARG A 169 -9.28 -31.64 11.48
CA ARG A 169 -9.57 -32.02 10.08
C ARG A 169 -8.75 -31.19 9.10
N GLY A 170 -7.43 -31.19 9.29
CA GLY A 170 -6.48 -30.48 8.44
C GLY A 170 -6.33 -31.13 7.06
N ARG A 171 -6.03 -30.32 6.04
CA ARG A 171 -5.63 -30.80 4.71
C ARG A 171 -4.13 -30.62 4.54
N ARG A 172 -3.47 -31.59 3.90
CA ARG A 172 -2.02 -31.54 3.62
C ARG A 172 -1.63 -30.36 2.72
N GLU A 173 -2.52 -29.98 1.82
CA GLU A 173 -2.38 -28.84 0.91
C GLU A 173 -2.43 -27.48 1.64
N GLY A 174 -2.85 -27.47 2.91
CA GLY A 174 -3.08 -26.24 3.67
C GLY A 174 -4.50 -25.72 3.49
N SER A 175 -4.74 -24.49 3.94
CA SER A 175 -6.03 -23.82 3.74
C SER A 175 -5.81 -22.36 3.36
N PRO A 176 -6.65 -21.78 2.48
CA PRO A 176 -6.52 -20.39 2.09
C PRO A 176 -6.59 -19.45 3.31
N ALA A 177 -5.78 -18.41 3.26
CA ALA A 177 -5.78 -17.32 4.23
C ALA A 177 -6.35 -16.06 3.60
N VAL A 178 -7.23 -15.38 4.32
CA VAL A 178 -7.86 -14.13 3.91
C VAL A 178 -7.33 -12.99 4.78
N PRO A 179 -7.17 -11.78 4.25
CA PRO A 179 -6.68 -10.66 5.05
C PRO A 179 -7.69 -10.27 6.13
N ALA A 180 -7.18 -9.81 7.27
CA ALA A 180 -8.00 -9.45 8.41
C ALA A 180 -8.72 -8.11 8.15
N GLN A 181 -10.05 -8.11 8.24
CA GLN A 181 -10.87 -7.00 7.74
C GLN A 181 -10.88 -5.74 8.62
N HIS A 182 -10.29 -5.76 9.80
CA HIS A 182 -10.40 -4.66 10.75
C HIS A 182 -9.11 -3.84 10.74
N LEU A 183 -9.26 -2.52 10.61
CA LEU A 183 -8.17 -1.56 10.54
C LEU A 183 -8.43 -0.39 11.49
N LEU A 184 -7.40 0.40 11.75
CA LEU A 184 -7.50 1.66 12.49
C LEU A 184 -7.16 2.83 11.58
N THR A 185 -7.97 3.87 11.60
CA THR A 185 -7.68 5.13 10.89
C THR A 185 -7.80 6.32 11.84
N CYS A 186 -7.15 7.43 11.54
CA CYS A 186 -7.30 8.67 12.29
C CYS A 186 -7.67 9.84 11.37
N THR A 187 -8.13 10.95 11.96
CA THR A 187 -8.51 12.16 11.22
C THR A 187 -7.36 12.84 10.47
N ASN A 188 -6.10 12.49 10.81
CA ASN A 188 -4.91 13.01 10.14
C ASN A 188 -4.51 12.15 8.92
N GLY A 189 -5.29 11.13 8.55
CA GLY A 189 -5.04 10.32 7.35
C GLY A 189 -4.14 9.10 7.55
N HIS A 190 -3.66 8.84 8.77
CA HIS A 190 -2.93 7.61 9.09
C HIS A 190 -3.83 6.38 9.02
N LEU A 191 -3.23 5.26 8.61
CA LEU A 191 -3.87 3.94 8.55
C LEU A 191 -2.97 2.91 9.23
N ASP A 192 -3.53 2.15 10.16
CA ASP A 192 -2.82 1.08 10.84
C ASP A 192 -3.67 -0.19 10.89
N GLU A 193 -3.02 -1.30 11.17
CA GLU A 193 -3.67 -2.59 11.38
C GLU A 193 -4.30 -2.63 12.76
N PHE A 194 -5.35 -3.43 12.91
CA PHE A 194 -6.00 -3.55 14.20
C PHE A 194 -5.11 -4.34 15.19
N PRO A 195 -4.88 -3.85 16.41
CA PRO A 195 -3.99 -4.48 17.38
C PRO A 195 -4.69 -5.64 18.09
N TYR A 196 -4.86 -6.78 17.40
CA TYR A 196 -5.65 -7.91 17.87
C TYR A 196 -5.20 -8.50 19.22
N THR A 197 -3.87 -8.59 19.44
CA THR A 197 -3.28 -9.10 20.69
C THR A 197 -3.65 -8.20 21.87
N LEU A 198 -3.43 -6.89 21.75
CA LEU A 198 -3.81 -5.93 22.79
C LEU A 198 -5.33 -5.86 22.96
N TRP A 199 -6.10 -5.99 21.88
CA TRP A 199 -7.55 -5.92 21.93
C TRP A 199 -8.15 -7.02 22.80
N VAL A 200 -7.76 -8.28 22.58
CA VAL A 200 -8.32 -9.42 23.34
C VAL A 200 -7.96 -9.36 24.82
N HIS A 201 -6.84 -8.72 25.16
CA HIS A 201 -6.35 -8.52 26.54
C HIS A 201 -6.67 -7.14 27.13
N ARG A 202 -7.58 -6.36 26.52
CA ARG A 202 -8.01 -5.04 27.03
C ARG A 202 -6.84 -4.06 27.25
N GLY A 203 -5.86 -4.08 26.35
CA GLY A 203 -4.68 -3.23 26.38
C GLY A 203 -3.49 -3.80 27.16
N GLN A 204 -3.65 -4.95 27.83
CA GLN A 204 -2.58 -5.63 28.54
C GLN A 204 -1.86 -6.65 27.64
N LYS A 205 -0.68 -7.13 28.08
CA LYS A 205 -0.02 -8.27 27.46
C LYS A 205 -0.70 -9.58 27.88
N CYS A 206 -0.54 -10.63 27.08
CA CYS A 206 -1.02 -11.95 27.47
C CYS A 206 -0.21 -12.46 28.67
N PRO A 207 -0.86 -13.02 29.71
CA PRO A 207 -0.16 -13.53 30.89
C PRO A 207 0.67 -14.80 30.61
N ASN A 208 0.33 -15.55 29.55
CA ASN A 208 0.89 -16.88 29.30
C ASN A 208 1.87 -16.94 28.12
N ALA A 209 2.00 -15.87 27.32
CA ALA A 209 2.86 -15.85 26.15
C ALA A 209 3.17 -14.41 25.72
N GLU A 210 4.36 -14.17 25.18
CA GLU A 210 4.71 -12.86 24.61
C GLU A 210 4.00 -12.61 23.27
N ASN A 211 3.99 -13.62 22.39
CA ASN A 211 3.34 -13.60 21.09
C ASN A 211 2.28 -14.72 21.02
N PRO A 212 1.09 -14.52 21.60
CA PRO A 212 0.06 -15.56 21.64
C PRO A 212 -0.54 -15.80 20.25
N ASP A 213 -0.77 -17.07 19.93
CA ASP A 213 -1.56 -17.46 18.77
C ASP A 213 -3.04 -17.08 18.98
N LEU A 214 -3.62 -16.39 18.01
CA LEU A 214 -5.01 -15.95 18.06
C LEU A 214 -5.88 -16.77 17.11
N LYS A 215 -7.18 -16.83 17.42
CA LYS A 215 -8.20 -17.30 16.49
C LYS A 215 -9.28 -16.25 16.32
N MET A 216 -9.73 -16.08 15.09
CA MET A 216 -10.86 -15.21 14.73
C MET A 216 -12.01 -16.07 14.24
N ARG A 217 -13.07 -16.14 15.04
CA ARG A 217 -14.30 -16.84 14.68
C ARG A 217 -15.34 -15.82 14.26
N ASP A 218 -15.80 -15.91 13.03
CA ASP A 218 -16.98 -15.15 12.64
C ASP A 218 -18.21 -15.71 13.35
N ALA A 219 -19.17 -14.82 13.60
CA ALA A 219 -20.47 -15.27 14.03
C ALA A 219 -21.09 -16.14 12.94
N ASN A 220 -21.52 -17.35 13.30
CA ASN A 220 -22.47 -18.07 12.47
C ASN A 220 -23.71 -17.20 12.30
N VAL A 221 -24.23 -17.15 11.07
CA VAL A 221 -25.48 -16.48 10.70
C VAL A 221 -26.52 -16.70 11.80
N GLY A 222 -26.93 -15.62 12.48
CA GLY A 222 -28.00 -15.63 13.48
C GLY A 222 -27.63 -15.55 14.97
N LYS A 223 -26.34 -15.59 15.39
CA LYS A 223 -25.99 -15.56 16.85
C LYS A 223 -25.05 -14.45 17.33
N SER A 224 -24.46 -13.65 16.45
CA SER A 224 -23.68 -12.47 16.85
C SER A 224 -23.51 -11.52 15.67
N VAL A 225 -23.53 -10.22 15.93
CA VAL A 225 -23.14 -9.20 14.95
C VAL A 225 -21.63 -9.02 15.09
N GLY A 226 -20.85 -9.68 14.25
CA GLY A 226 -19.40 -9.49 14.18
C GLY A 226 -18.56 -10.67 14.69
N SER A 227 -17.26 -10.57 14.40
CA SER A 227 -16.25 -11.60 14.70
C SER A 227 -15.81 -11.58 16.17
N THR A 228 -15.38 -12.72 16.68
CA THR A 228 -14.82 -12.89 18.03
C THR A 228 -13.37 -13.31 17.94
N ILE A 229 -12.51 -12.60 18.68
CA ILE A 229 -11.09 -12.89 18.80
C ILE A 229 -10.85 -13.71 20.07
N ILE A 230 -10.08 -14.79 19.94
CA ILE A 230 -9.80 -15.76 21.01
C ILE A 230 -8.30 -15.97 21.10
N CYS A 231 -7.70 -15.68 22.24
CA CYS A 231 -6.31 -16.05 22.53
C CYS A 231 -6.22 -17.55 22.82
N GLN A 232 -5.37 -18.29 22.13
CA GLN A 232 -5.19 -19.74 22.38
C GLN A 232 -4.33 -20.02 23.62
N SER A 233 -3.46 -19.10 24.04
CA SER A 233 -2.57 -19.30 25.19
C SER A 233 -3.25 -19.15 26.56
N CYS A 234 -4.24 -18.25 26.70
CA CYS A 234 -4.93 -18.01 27.98
C CYS A 234 -6.47 -18.05 27.87
N ASN A 235 -7.02 -18.37 26.70
CA ASN A 235 -8.47 -18.44 26.45
C ASN A 235 -9.24 -17.12 26.65
N ALA A 236 -8.56 -15.98 26.75
CA ALA A 236 -9.21 -14.67 26.73
C ALA A 236 -10.01 -14.50 25.41
N THR A 237 -11.22 -13.94 25.51
CA THR A 237 -12.10 -13.73 24.36
C THR A 237 -12.66 -12.31 24.34
N ARG A 238 -12.80 -11.75 23.14
CA ARG A 238 -13.42 -10.44 22.96
C ARG A 238 -14.03 -10.28 21.58
N GLY A 239 -15.26 -9.75 21.52
CA GLY A 239 -15.96 -9.48 20.27
C GLY A 239 -15.49 -8.18 19.60
N MET A 240 -15.47 -8.16 18.27
CA MET A 240 -15.14 -6.96 17.49
C MET A 240 -16.26 -5.93 17.46
N ALA A 241 -17.51 -6.34 17.75
CA ALA A 241 -18.64 -5.42 17.93
C ALA A 241 -18.35 -4.37 19.01
N GLU A 242 -17.60 -4.73 20.05
CA GLU A 242 -17.23 -3.80 21.11
C GLU A 242 -16.26 -2.69 20.66
N ALA A 243 -15.56 -2.85 19.54
CA ALA A 243 -14.63 -1.87 18.99
C ALA A 243 -15.35 -0.85 18.09
N GLN A 244 -16.60 -1.10 17.72
CA GLN A 244 -17.37 -0.27 16.79
C GLN A 244 -18.06 0.91 17.50
N GLY A 245 -18.25 2.00 16.74
CA GLY A 245 -18.97 3.20 17.18
C GLY A 245 -18.22 4.05 18.21
N GLY A 246 -18.87 5.14 18.66
CA GLY A 246 -18.27 6.12 19.57
C GLY A 246 -17.84 5.52 20.93
N LYS A 247 -18.65 4.61 21.49
CA LYS A 247 -18.30 3.88 22.73
C LYS A 247 -17.13 2.91 22.52
N GLY A 248 -17.03 2.30 21.34
CA GLY A 248 -15.92 1.42 21.00
C GLY A 248 -14.60 2.17 20.86
N ARG A 249 -14.64 3.39 20.33
CA ARG A 249 -13.47 4.28 20.20
C ARG A 249 -12.75 4.52 21.54
N LEU A 250 -13.49 4.63 22.64
CA LEU A 250 -12.92 4.79 23.99
C LEU A 250 -12.13 3.56 24.48
N LYS A 251 -12.36 2.39 23.86
CA LYS A 251 -11.69 1.13 24.20
C LYS A 251 -10.46 0.85 23.31
N LEU A 252 -10.22 1.67 22.30
CA LEU A 252 -9.08 1.58 21.39
C LEU A 252 -7.88 2.35 21.96
N PRO A 253 -6.67 2.21 21.39
CA PRO A 253 -5.54 3.07 21.74
C PRO A 253 -5.94 4.54 21.64
N GLN A 254 -5.62 5.33 22.66
CA GLN A 254 -6.02 6.75 22.72
C GLN A 254 -5.17 7.65 21.81
N THR A 255 -4.04 7.14 21.34
CA THR A 255 -3.09 7.85 20.48
C THR A 255 -2.82 7.04 19.22
N CYS A 256 -2.79 7.70 18.08
CA CYS A 256 -2.41 7.09 16.81
C CYS A 256 -0.89 6.88 16.76
N ARG A 257 -0.46 5.76 16.18
CA ARG A 257 0.97 5.44 15.96
C ARG A 257 1.59 6.24 14.81
N GLY A 258 0.78 6.89 13.98
CA GLY A 258 1.24 7.66 12.84
C GLY A 258 1.68 6.82 11.64
N ARG A 259 1.11 5.63 11.45
CA ARG A 259 1.55 4.71 10.39
C ARG A 259 1.04 5.13 9.01
N HIS A 260 1.93 5.07 8.02
CA HIS A 260 1.66 5.13 6.59
C HIS A 260 2.15 3.84 5.92
N PRO A 261 1.29 2.80 5.79
CA PRO A 261 1.72 1.51 5.28
C PRO A 261 2.26 1.56 3.84
N HIS A 262 1.71 2.44 2.99
CA HIS A 262 2.18 2.66 1.63
C HIS A 262 3.54 3.35 1.52
N LEU A 263 4.04 3.97 2.59
CA LEU A 263 5.38 4.55 2.65
C LEU A 263 6.35 3.66 3.44
N GLY A 264 5.85 2.58 4.08
CA GLY A 264 6.64 1.78 5.01
C GLY A 264 7.21 2.62 6.16
N ALA A 265 6.44 3.59 6.66
CA ALA A 265 6.94 4.55 7.66
C ALA A 265 5.91 4.87 8.76
N PHE A 266 6.41 5.25 9.92
CA PHE A 266 5.67 5.86 11.01
C PHE A 266 6.11 7.31 11.21
N PHE A 267 5.14 8.19 11.38
CA PHE A 267 5.31 9.59 11.74
C PHE A 267 4.86 9.77 13.20
N PRO A 268 5.76 9.55 14.18
CA PRO A 268 5.38 9.59 15.59
C PRO A 268 4.96 11.01 15.99
N GLY A 269 4.08 11.13 16.99
CA GLY A 269 3.60 12.43 17.50
C GLY A 269 2.14 12.73 17.15
N CYS A 270 1.45 11.85 16.43
CA CYS A 270 0.04 12.00 16.13
C CYS A 270 -0.85 11.88 17.40
N LYS A 271 -1.45 13.00 17.82
CA LYS A 271 -2.35 13.08 18.98
C LYS A 271 -3.80 12.71 18.66
N ALA A 272 -4.11 12.39 17.41
CA ALA A 272 -5.46 12.03 17.01
C ALA A 272 -5.86 10.66 17.59
N GLN A 273 -7.11 10.55 18.03
CA GLN A 273 -7.67 9.28 18.46
C GLN A 273 -8.04 8.44 17.24
N PRO A 274 -7.52 7.20 17.09
CA PRO A 274 -7.91 6.32 16.00
C PRO A 274 -9.37 5.85 16.16
N ALA A 275 -9.98 5.46 15.05
CA ALA A 275 -11.29 4.83 14.96
C ALA A 275 -11.16 3.52 14.17
N LEU A 276 -11.96 2.53 14.54
CA LEU A 276 -12.09 1.29 13.78
C LEU A 276 -12.73 1.58 12.42
N ILE A 277 -12.11 1.08 11.37
CA ILE A 277 -12.65 1.07 10.00
C ILE A 277 -12.52 -0.33 9.42
N MET A 278 -13.47 -0.71 8.58
CA MET A 278 -13.44 -2.00 7.89
C MET A 278 -12.71 -1.85 6.56
N MET A 279 -11.99 -2.89 6.17
CA MET A 279 -11.45 -3.00 4.82
C MET A 279 -12.60 -2.96 3.79
N GLY A 280 -12.41 -2.21 2.72
CA GLY A 280 -13.46 -1.96 1.72
C GLY A 280 -14.48 -0.88 2.12
N ALA A 281 -14.30 -0.20 3.26
CA ALA A 281 -15.12 0.97 3.59
C ALA A 281 -14.90 2.08 2.55
N SER A 282 -16.00 2.67 2.06
CA SER A 282 -15.98 3.69 1.00
C SER A 282 -15.26 4.99 1.39
N ASN A 283 -15.05 5.21 2.68
CA ASN A 283 -14.39 6.39 3.23
C ASN A 283 -12.92 6.15 3.63
N LEU A 284 -12.32 5.03 3.20
CA LEU A 284 -10.94 4.70 3.54
C LEU A 284 -9.92 5.53 2.74
N TRP A 285 -10.23 5.83 1.48
CA TRP A 285 -9.33 6.54 0.58
C TRP A 285 -10.12 7.37 -0.43
N PHE A 286 -9.66 8.59 -0.67
CA PHE A 286 -10.21 9.49 -1.67
C PHE A 286 -9.08 10.12 -2.47
N PRO A 287 -9.18 10.16 -3.81
CA PRO A 287 -8.20 10.88 -4.62
C PRO A 287 -8.43 12.39 -4.50
N SER A 288 -7.33 13.15 -4.59
CA SER A 288 -7.40 14.58 -4.92
C SER A 288 -6.98 14.73 -6.39
N THR A 289 -7.96 14.82 -7.29
CA THR A 289 -7.70 14.84 -8.74
C THR A 289 -7.66 16.24 -9.28
N GLN A 290 -6.64 16.55 -10.08
CA GLN A 290 -6.55 17.75 -10.91
C GLN A 290 -6.60 17.34 -12.38
N SER A 291 -7.36 18.06 -13.19
CA SER A 291 -7.46 17.82 -14.62
C SER A 291 -7.50 19.12 -15.38
N ILE A 292 -6.98 19.08 -16.61
CA ILE A 292 -7.11 20.18 -17.57
C ILE A 292 -7.49 19.60 -18.93
N ILE A 293 -8.08 20.44 -19.78
CA ILE A 293 -8.32 20.11 -21.18
C ILE A 293 -7.19 20.74 -22.00
N VAL A 294 -6.46 19.91 -22.74
CA VAL A 294 -5.36 20.38 -23.58
C VAL A 294 -5.91 20.87 -24.92
N MET A 295 -5.87 22.19 -25.12
CA MET A 295 -6.06 22.82 -26.43
C MET A 295 -4.70 23.12 -27.09
N PRO A 296 -4.64 23.28 -28.43
CA PRO A 296 -3.42 23.67 -29.14
C PRO A 296 -2.78 24.92 -28.51
N ARG A 297 -1.45 24.89 -28.35
CA ARG A 297 -0.68 25.94 -27.66
C ARG A 297 -0.49 27.17 -28.54
N SER A 298 -0.63 28.34 -27.94
CA SER A 298 -0.12 29.60 -28.47
C SER A 298 1.42 29.66 -28.38
N ASP A 299 2.06 30.57 -29.11
CA ASP A 299 3.52 30.73 -29.14
C ASP A 299 4.12 31.04 -27.74
N ALA A 300 3.38 31.73 -26.87
CA ALA A 300 3.80 32.00 -25.50
C ALA A 300 3.81 30.72 -24.65
N GLU A 301 2.78 29.89 -24.77
CA GLU A 301 2.68 28.59 -24.07
C GLU A 301 3.73 27.59 -24.58
N GLN A 302 4.16 27.69 -25.84
CA GLN A 302 5.27 26.89 -26.37
C GLN A 302 6.60 27.24 -25.69
N LYS A 303 6.87 28.52 -25.44
CA LYS A 303 8.08 28.96 -24.73
C LYS A 303 8.09 28.50 -23.28
N GLU A 304 6.97 28.54 -22.58
CA GLU A 304 6.85 27.99 -21.23
C GLU A 304 7.07 26.48 -21.21
N ALA A 305 6.47 25.74 -22.15
CA ALA A 305 6.69 24.31 -22.27
C ALA A 305 8.16 23.94 -22.55
N LEU A 306 8.85 24.74 -23.37
CA LEU A 306 10.28 24.58 -23.60
C LEU A 306 11.09 24.83 -22.32
N ALA A 307 10.73 25.86 -21.54
CA ALA A 307 11.39 26.13 -20.26
C ALA A 307 11.21 24.98 -19.26
N ASP A 308 10.01 24.39 -19.18
CA ASP A 308 9.76 23.22 -18.33
C ASP A 308 10.48 21.96 -18.85
N HIS A 309 10.56 21.76 -20.16
CA HIS A 309 11.36 20.68 -20.76
C HIS A 309 12.83 20.77 -20.35
N LEU A 310 13.43 21.97 -20.47
CA LEU A 310 14.81 22.21 -20.08
C LEU A 310 15.03 21.95 -18.58
N ARG A 311 14.08 22.37 -17.72
CA ARG A 311 14.13 22.09 -16.27
C ARG A 311 14.16 20.61 -15.95
N VAL A 312 13.37 19.82 -16.67
CA VAL A 312 13.29 18.37 -16.47
C VAL A 312 14.57 17.66 -16.91
N GLU A 313 15.14 18.04 -18.05
CA GLU A 313 16.32 17.36 -18.59
C GLU A 313 17.64 17.76 -17.93
N LEU A 314 17.80 19.06 -17.63
CA LEU A 314 19.08 19.61 -17.15
C LEU A 314 19.08 19.84 -15.63
N GLY A 315 17.92 19.96 -15.01
CA GLY A 315 17.77 20.35 -13.61
C GLY A 315 17.99 21.86 -13.38
N ILE A 316 17.48 22.36 -12.25
CA ILE A 316 17.47 23.80 -11.95
C ILE A 316 18.89 24.36 -11.76
N ASP A 317 19.79 23.56 -11.20
CA ASP A 317 21.14 24.01 -10.87
C ASP A 317 22.02 24.22 -12.11
N GLN A 318 21.96 23.32 -13.10
CA GLN A 318 22.65 23.52 -14.36
C GLN A 318 22.07 24.70 -15.15
N ILE A 319 20.74 24.86 -15.16
CA ILE A 319 20.11 26.01 -15.82
C ILE A 319 20.60 27.31 -15.22
N ARG A 320 20.69 27.41 -13.88
CA ARG A 320 21.22 28.60 -13.20
C ARG A 320 22.70 28.83 -13.51
N GLN A 321 23.49 27.77 -13.58
CA GLN A 321 24.93 27.86 -13.88
C GLN A 321 25.21 28.39 -15.29
N PHE A 322 24.38 28.03 -16.27
CA PHE A 322 24.59 28.37 -17.68
C PHE A 322 23.62 29.44 -18.21
N ALA A 323 22.76 30.02 -17.36
CA ALA A 323 21.75 31.01 -17.76
C ALA A 323 22.33 32.20 -18.56
N ASP A 324 23.54 32.63 -18.20
CA ASP A 324 24.22 33.79 -18.82
C ASP A 324 25.14 33.40 -19.99
N GLN A 325 25.27 32.10 -20.28
CA GLN A 325 26.18 31.55 -21.30
C GLN A 325 25.43 31.13 -22.56
N ILE A 326 24.52 31.97 -23.05
CA ILE A 326 23.72 31.70 -24.27
C ILE A 326 24.60 31.37 -25.49
N ALA A 327 25.81 31.92 -25.56
CA ALA A 327 26.77 31.65 -26.63
C ALA A 327 27.33 30.21 -26.63
N VAL A 328 27.30 29.52 -25.48
CA VAL A 328 27.82 28.15 -25.29
C VAL A 328 26.72 27.10 -25.49
N ILE A 329 25.45 27.48 -25.32
CA ILE A 329 24.27 26.59 -25.40
C ILE A 329 23.76 26.40 -26.85
N ARG A 330 24.36 27.09 -27.84
CA ARG A 330 23.94 27.01 -29.25
C ARG A 330 24.24 25.69 -29.92
#